data_AF-A0A353YGC7-F1
#
_entry.id   AF-A0A353YGC7-F1
#
_cell.length_a   1.000
_cell.length_b   1.000
_cell.length_c   1.000
_cell.angle_alpha   90.00
_cell.angle_beta   90.00
_cell.angle_gamma   90.00
#
_symmetry.space_group_name_H-M   'P 1'
#
loop_
_entity.id
_entity.type
_entity.pdbx_description
1 polymer ?
#
loop_
_entity_poly.entity_id
_entity_poly.type
_entity_poly.pdbx_seq_one_letter_code
_entity_poly.pdbx_strand_id
1 'polypeptide(L)'
;MKLVAGNSNRPLAEAIGSYLKIPLARCVVRRFADMEIFVEVQENVRGEDVFVIQSTSAPANDHLMELLIIIDALKRASARRITAVIPYYGYARQDRKPGPRTPISAKLVANMIVEAGADRVLTLDLHAGQIQGFFDIPTDNLFAAPVMVQDIKHLFPTDNLMVISPDVGGVVRAR
;
A
#
# COMPACT_ATOMS: atom_id res chain seq x y z
N MET A 1 -0.40 17.82 -8.36
CA MET A 1 -0.51 16.45 -7.82
C MET A 1 -0.19 15.47 -8.94
N LYS A 2 0.58 14.42 -8.67
CA LYS A 2 0.97 13.38 -9.63
C LYS A 2 0.66 11.99 -9.09
N LEU A 3 0.24 11.09 -9.97
CA LEU A 3 0.01 9.67 -9.65
C LEU A 3 1.12 8.86 -10.30
N VAL A 4 1.86 8.08 -9.53
CA VAL A 4 2.88 7.16 -10.01
C VAL A 4 2.42 5.76 -9.68
N ALA A 5 2.54 4.82 -10.61
CA ALA A 5 2.18 3.43 -10.41
C ALA A 5 3.42 2.55 -10.47
N GLY A 6 3.53 1.61 -9.55
CA GLY A 6 4.38 0.44 -9.75
C GLY A 6 3.68 -0.64 -10.59
N ASN A 7 4.30 -1.80 -10.67
CA ASN A 7 3.88 -2.95 -11.47
C ASN A 7 2.91 -3.89 -10.74
N SER A 8 2.70 -3.75 -9.43
CA SER A 8 1.89 -4.72 -8.66
C SER A 8 0.43 -4.77 -9.08
N ASN A 9 -0.17 -3.63 -9.45
CA ASN A 9 -1.56 -3.55 -9.85
C ASN A 9 -1.83 -2.28 -10.67
N ARG A 10 -1.33 -2.28 -11.91
CA ARG A 10 -1.55 -1.18 -12.85
C ARG A 10 -3.04 -0.91 -13.16
N PRO A 11 -3.92 -1.93 -13.33
CA PRO A 11 -5.35 -1.69 -13.54
C PRO A 11 -5.99 -0.87 -12.42
N LEU A 12 -5.65 -1.13 -11.15
CA LEU A 12 -6.15 -0.34 -10.03
C LEU A 12 -5.65 1.10 -10.07
N ALA A 13 -4.36 1.30 -10.36
CA ALA A 13 -3.79 2.64 -10.45
C ALA A 13 -4.44 3.47 -11.59
N GLU A 14 -4.70 2.83 -12.73
CA GLU A 14 -5.40 3.46 -13.86
C GLU A 14 -6.86 3.78 -13.49
N ALA A 15 -7.57 2.89 -12.80
CA ALA A 15 -8.93 3.15 -12.33
C ALA A 15 -9.00 4.33 -11.34
N ILE A 16 -8.03 4.44 -10.41
CA ILE A 16 -7.90 5.59 -9.51
C ILE A 16 -7.66 6.87 -10.32
N GLY A 17 -6.75 6.83 -11.29
CA GLY A 17 -6.46 7.95 -12.18
C GLY A 17 -7.67 8.41 -12.99
N SER A 18 -8.43 7.46 -13.57
CA SER A 18 -9.67 7.73 -14.29
C SER A 18 -10.73 8.37 -13.39
N TYR A 19 -10.92 7.86 -12.17
CA TYR A 19 -11.86 8.44 -11.19
C TYR A 19 -11.49 9.88 -10.82
N LEU A 20 -10.20 10.14 -10.62
CA LEU A 20 -9.68 11.47 -10.29
C LEU A 20 -9.53 12.40 -11.50
N LYS A 21 -9.71 11.88 -12.73
CA LYS A 21 -9.41 12.56 -14.00
C LYS A 21 -7.95 13.05 -14.09
N ILE A 22 -7.03 12.26 -13.54
CA ILE A 22 -5.59 12.53 -13.53
C ILE A 22 -4.88 11.32 -14.13
N PRO A 23 -4.15 11.46 -15.25
CA PRO A 23 -3.40 10.37 -15.83
C PRO A 23 -2.24 9.94 -14.92
N LEU A 24 -1.81 8.69 -15.05
CA LEU A 24 -0.57 8.23 -14.44
C LEU A 24 0.62 8.98 -15.06
N ALA A 25 1.53 9.44 -14.23
CA ALA A 25 2.78 10.05 -14.66
C ALA A 25 3.64 9.02 -15.40
N ARG A 26 4.27 9.44 -16.49
CA ARG A 26 5.17 8.57 -17.25
C ARG A 26 6.37 8.17 -16.39
N CYS A 27 6.44 6.89 -16.08
CA CYS A 27 7.55 6.25 -15.38
C CYS A 27 7.92 4.96 -16.10
N VAL A 28 9.21 4.68 -16.22
CA VAL A 28 9.72 3.38 -16.64
C VAL A 28 10.07 2.60 -15.40
N VAL A 29 9.39 1.48 -15.20
CA VAL A 29 9.65 0.55 -14.09
C VAL A 29 9.84 -0.82 -14.70
N ARG A 30 11.09 -1.28 -14.77
CA ARG A 30 11.46 -2.52 -15.47
C ARG A 30 12.50 -3.29 -14.67
N ARG A 31 12.82 -4.49 -15.14
CA ARG A 31 13.87 -5.33 -14.57
C ARG A 31 15.03 -5.49 -15.54
N PHE A 32 16.23 -5.55 -15.02
CA PHE A 32 17.41 -5.99 -15.74
C PHE A 32 17.43 -7.51 -15.90
N ALA A 33 18.39 -8.05 -16.65
CA ALA A 33 18.48 -9.48 -16.94
C ALA A 33 18.71 -10.35 -15.69
N ASP A 34 19.31 -9.78 -14.65
CA ASP A 34 19.57 -10.36 -13.34
C ASP A 34 18.46 -10.08 -12.31
N MET A 35 17.34 -9.49 -12.76
CA MET A 35 16.15 -9.16 -11.97
C MET A 35 16.28 -7.93 -11.07
N GLU A 36 17.38 -7.18 -11.13
CA GLU A 36 17.45 -5.88 -10.47
C GLU A 36 16.42 -4.91 -11.04
N ILE A 37 15.86 -4.06 -10.18
CA ILE A 37 14.76 -3.16 -10.52
C ILE A 37 15.33 -1.81 -10.96
N PHE A 38 14.88 -1.33 -12.11
CA PHE A 38 15.20 -0.03 -12.65
C PHE A 38 13.95 0.86 -12.66
N VAL A 39 14.09 2.07 -12.12
CA VAL A 39 13.04 3.10 -12.12
C VAL A 39 13.58 4.38 -12.73
N GLU A 40 12.82 4.96 -13.66
CA GLU A 40 13.04 6.29 -14.20
C GLU A 40 11.72 7.07 -14.25
N VAL A 41 11.66 8.23 -13.60
CA VAL A 41 10.51 9.13 -13.67
C VAL A 41 10.72 10.09 -14.85
N GLN A 42 9.87 9.98 -15.88
CA GLN A 42 10.02 10.69 -17.16
C GLN A 42 9.20 11.99 -17.23
N GLU A 43 8.79 12.52 -16.08
CA GLU A 43 8.08 13.77 -15.95
C GLU A 43 8.67 14.61 -14.82
N ASN A 44 8.52 15.93 -14.93
CA ASN A 44 8.89 16.82 -13.85
C ASN A 44 7.92 16.62 -12.66
N VAL A 45 8.50 16.26 -11.52
CA VAL A 45 7.81 16.06 -10.24
C VAL A 45 8.29 17.03 -9.16
N ARG A 46 9.17 17.99 -9.50
CA ARG A 46 9.73 18.94 -8.54
C ARG A 46 8.63 19.80 -7.93
N GLY A 47 8.59 19.85 -6.61
CA GLY A 47 7.60 20.63 -5.88
C GLY A 47 6.18 20.04 -5.89
N GLU A 48 5.98 18.88 -6.52
CA GLU A 48 4.67 18.23 -6.62
C GLU A 48 4.35 17.37 -5.39
N ASP A 49 3.05 17.22 -5.14
CA ASP A 49 2.54 16.16 -4.27
C ASP A 49 2.34 14.90 -5.11
N VAL A 50 3.06 13.84 -4.76
CA VAL A 50 3.11 12.60 -5.53
C VAL A 50 2.52 11.45 -4.72
N PHE A 51 1.65 10.66 -5.35
CA PHE A 51 1.05 9.46 -4.78
C PHE A 51 1.58 8.25 -5.52
N VAL A 52 2.27 7.37 -4.81
CA VAL A 52 2.86 6.14 -5.37
C VAL A 52 1.93 4.96 -5.07
N ILE A 53 1.28 4.43 -6.10
CA ILE A 53 0.31 3.34 -6.00
C ILE A 53 1.06 2.02 -6.22
N GLN A 54 1.26 1.27 -5.15
CA GLN A 54 1.96 0.00 -5.19
C GLN A 54 1.55 -0.88 -4.00
N SER A 55 0.93 -2.02 -4.30
CA SER A 55 0.79 -3.11 -3.33
C SER A 55 2.10 -3.87 -3.17
N THR A 56 2.32 -4.44 -1.99
CA THR A 56 3.48 -5.30 -1.71
C THR A 56 3.07 -6.79 -1.69
N SER A 57 2.09 -7.14 -2.54
CA SER A 57 1.64 -8.51 -2.80
C SER A 57 2.64 -9.28 -3.67
N ALA A 58 2.43 -10.58 -3.86
CA ALA A 58 3.35 -11.44 -4.61
C ALA A 58 3.69 -10.90 -6.03
N PRO A 59 4.97 -10.91 -6.46
CA PRO A 59 6.18 -11.21 -5.67
C PRO A 59 6.51 -10.08 -4.67
N ALA A 60 6.38 -10.40 -3.38
CA ALA A 60 6.28 -9.39 -2.32
C ALA A 60 7.56 -8.55 -2.17
N ASN A 61 8.72 -9.19 -2.23
CA ASN A 61 10.00 -8.54 -2.02
C ASN A 61 10.34 -7.61 -3.18
N ASP A 62 10.10 -8.07 -4.40
CA ASP A 62 10.31 -7.28 -5.61
C ASP A 62 9.40 -6.06 -5.62
N HIS A 63 8.11 -6.21 -5.33
CA HIS A 63 7.19 -5.06 -5.29
C HIS A 63 7.51 -4.10 -4.13
N LEU A 64 7.98 -4.62 -3.00
CA LEU A 64 8.49 -3.78 -1.92
C LEU A 64 9.72 -2.99 -2.38
N MET A 65 10.73 -3.65 -2.96
CA MET A 65 11.91 -2.96 -3.47
C MET A 65 11.54 -1.94 -4.56
N GLU A 66 10.62 -2.27 -5.45
CA GLU A 66 10.11 -1.35 -6.46
C GLU A 66 9.47 -0.10 -5.84
N LEU A 67 8.64 -0.27 -4.79
CA LEU A 67 8.08 0.86 -4.03
C LEU A 67 9.19 1.75 -3.47
N LEU A 68 10.16 1.17 -2.79
CA LEU A 68 11.26 1.90 -2.14
C LEU A 68 12.10 2.68 -3.17
N ILE A 69 12.41 2.06 -4.31
CA ILE A 69 13.19 2.69 -5.39
C ILE A 69 12.39 3.82 -6.05
N ILE A 70 11.07 3.66 -6.25
CA ILE A 70 10.21 4.75 -6.77
C ILE A 70 10.20 5.93 -5.79
N ILE A 71 10.04 5.68 -4.49
CA ILE A 71 10.04 6.73 -3.47
C ILE A 71 11.40 7.47 -3.45
N ASP A 72 12.52 6.74 -3.46
CA ASP A 72 13.86 7.34 -3.48
C ASP A 72 14.07 8.20 -4.74
N ALA A 73 13.65 7.72 -5.92
CA ALA A 73 13.72 8.47 -7.17
C ALA A 73 12.93 9.79 -7.09
N LEU A 74 11.72 9.76 -6.53
CA LEU A 74 10.88 10.95 -6.34
C LEU A 74 11.48 11.94 -5.34
N LYS A 75 12.04 11.44 -4.23
CA LYS A 75 12.72 12.28 -3.22
C LYS A 75 13.92 13.00 -3.83
N ARG A 76 14.76 12.29 -4.59
CA ARG A 76 15.90 12.88 -5.31
C ARG A 76 15.47 13.84 -6.41
N ALA A 77 14.33 13.58 -7.05
CA ALA A 77 13.70 14.51 -7.99
C ALA A 77 13.04 15.74 -7.33
N SER A 78 13.19 15.90 -6.01
CA SER A 78 12.67 17.03 -5.23
C SER A 78 11.14 17.15 -5.25
N ALA A 79 10.43 16.01 -5.22
CA ALA A 79 9.01 16.01 -4.90
C ALA A 79 8.77 16.71 -3.55
N ARG A 80 7.70 17.49 -3.44
CA ARG A 80 7.38 18.23 -2.21
C ARG A 80 6.87 17.29 -1.11
N ARG A 81 6.05 16.32 -1.52
CA ARG A 81 5.43 15.34 -0.62
C ARG A 81 5.20 14.03 -1.35
N ILE A 82 5.55 12.91 -0.74
CA ILE A 82 5.40 11.57 -1.27
C ILE A 82 4.46 10.77 -0.36
N THR A 83 3.30 10.37 -0.89
CA THR A 83 2.37 9.46 -0.21
C THR A 83 2.48 8.07 -0.80
N ALA A 84 2.88 7.08 0.00
CA ALA A 84 2.86 5.68 -0.40
C ALA A 84 1.43 5.13 -0.26
N VAL A 85 0.78 4.88 -1.40
CA VAL A 85 -0.55 4.24 -1.47
C VAL A 85 -0.34 2.75 -1.63
N ILE A 86 -0.57 1.99 -0.56
CA ILE A 86 -0.28 0.57 -0.43
C ILE A 86 -1.58 -0.21 -0.17
N PRO A 87 -2.37 -0.56 -1.21
CA PRO A 87 -3.65 -1.24 -1.04
C PRO A 87 -3.54 -2.59 -0.32
N TYR A 88 -2.43 -3.31 -0.52
CA TYR A 88 -2.09 -4.50 0.25
C TYR A 88 -0.72 -4.32 0.91
N TYR A 89 -0.72 -4.21 2.25
CA TYR A 89 0.49 -4.15 3.06
C TYR A 89 1.02 -5.56 3.37
N GLY A 90 2.02 -5.99 2.60
CA GLY A 90 2.77 -7.22 2.81
C GLY A 90 3.48 -7.22 4.17
N TYR A 91 3.83 -8.41 4.66
CA TYR A 91 4.40 -8.63 6.00
C TYR A 91 3.51 -8.23 7.18
N ALA A 92 2.29 -7.70 6.96
CA ALA A 92 1.37 -7.29 8.02
C ALA A 92 1.03 -8.40 9.04
N ARG A 93 1.11 -9.68 8.63
CA ARG A 93 0.88 -10.84 9.53
C ARG A 93 2.03 -11.09 10.51
N GLN A 94 3.16 -10.40 10.36
CA GLN A 94 4.35 -10.47 11.21
C GLN A 94 4.50 -9.15 11.98
N ASP A 95 3.43 -8.75 12.65
CA ASP A 95 3.24 -7.51 13.41
C ASP A 95 3.63 -7.61 14.89
N ARG A 96 3.98 -8.81 15.36
CA ARG A 96 4.46 -9.05 16.71
C ARG A 96 5.59 -10.04 16.71
N LYS A 97 6.26 -10.15 17.86
CA LYS A 97 7.29 -11.15 18.10
C LYS A 97 6.65 -12.42 18.68
N PRO A 98 6.37 -13.47 17.90
CA PRO A 98 5.75 -14.69 18.42
C PRO A 98 6.67 -15.50 19.35
N GLY A 99 7.99 -15.30 19.28
CA GLY A 99 8.95 -16.02 20.11
C GLY A 99 10.31 -15.32 20.20
N PRO A 100 11.24 -15.84 21.01
CA PRO A 100 12.59 -15.30 21.08
C PRO A 100 13.27 -15.35 19.71
N ARG A 101 14.03 -14.30 19.37
CA ARG A 101 14.83 -14.18 18.13
C ARG A 101 14.03 -14.17 16.82
N THR A 102 12.74 -13.83 16.83
CA THR A 102 11.95 -13.58 15.62
C THR A 102 11.84 -12.08 15.31
N PRO A 103 11.72 -11.68 14.03
CA PRO A 103 11.54 -10.27 13.67
C PRO A 103 10.12 -9.77 13.94
N ILE A 104 9.95 -8.46 13.84
CA ILE A 104 8.65 -7.79 13.64
C ILE A 104 8.71 -7.18 12.24
N SER A 105 8.50 -8.01 11.22
CA SER A 105 8.74 -7.62 9.82
C SER A 105 7.83 -6.48 9.37
N ALA A 106 6.61 -6.39 9.90
CA ALA A 106 5.73 -5.25 9.61
C ALA A 106 6.34 -3.90 10.05
N LYS A 107 7.07 -3.86 11.18
CA LYS A 107 7.80 -2.65 11.64
C LYS A 107 9.06 -2.40 10.81
N LEU A 108 9.79 -3.46 10.44
CA LEU A 108 10.94 -3.34 9.53
C LEU A 108 10.53 -2.72 8.20
N VAL A 109 9.45 -3.21 7.58
CA VAL A 109 8.92 -2.68 6.32
C VAL A 109 8.47 -1.23 6.48
N ALA A 110 7.80 -0.90 7.58
CA ALA A 110 7.39 0.48 7.86
C ALA A 110 8.61 1.42 7.92
N ASN A 111 9.66 1.02 8.64
CA ASN A 111 10.90 1.78 8.74
C ASN A 111 11.56 1.97 7.37
N MET A 112 11.61 0.94 6.52
CA MET A 112 12.19 1.06 5.18
C MET A 112 11.41 2.05 4.31
N ILE A 113 10.07 2.04 4.36
CA ILE A 113 9.23 2.96 3.59
C ILE A 113 9.44 4.41 4.05
N VAL A 114 9.51 4.64 5.36
CA VAL A 114 9.81 5.97 5.94
C VAL A 114 11.20 6.43 5.51
N GLU A 115 12.22 5.58 5.67
CA GLU A 115 13.62 5.91 5.37
C GLU A 115 13.83 6.22 3.88
N ALA A 116 13.18 5.45 2.99
CA ALA A 116 13.21 5.70 1.55
C ALA A 116 12.71 7.12 1.20
N GLY A 117 11.80 7.67 2.01
CA GLY A 117 11.34 9.05 1.86
C GLY A 117 9.84 9.27 1.80
N ALA A 118 9.01 8.31 2.23
CA ALA A 118 7.58 8.55 2.30
C ALA A 118 7.26 9.56 3.42
N ASP A 119 6.40 10.53 3.11
CA ASP A 119 5.88 11.49 4.09
C ASP A 119 4.54 11.05 4.69
N ARG A 120 3.84 10.14 4.00
CA ARG A 120 2.55 9.57 4.42
C ARG A 120 2.35 8.19 3.84
N VAL A 121 1.58 7.36 4.54
CA VAL A 121 1.06 6.09 4.03
C VAL A 121 -0.46 6.13 3.93
N LEU A 122 -1.00 5.59 2.85
CA LEU A 122 -2.43 5.31 2.67
C LEU A 122 -2.56 3.81 2.38
N THR A 123 -3.30 3.08 3.20
CA THR A 123 -3.45 1.62 3.07
C THR A 123 -4.90 1.19 3.32
N LEU A 124 -5.19 -0.09 3.17
CA LEU A 124 -6.52 -0.67 3.28
C LEU A 124 -6.47 -1.91 4.17
N ASP A 125 -7.35 -1.97 5.17
CA ASP A 125 -7.59 -3.13 6.03
C ASP A 125 -6.31 -3.80 6.54
N LEU A 126 -5.48 -3.05 7.27
CA LEU A 126 -4.32 -3.61 7.96
C LEU A 126 -4.70 -4.85 8.78
N HIS A 127 -3.79 -5.83 8.79
CA HIS A 127 -3.98 -7.09 9.53
C HIS A 127 -4.31 -6.84 11.00
N ALA A 128 -3.57 -5.91 11.63
CA ALA A 128 -3.79 -5.41 12.96
C ALA A 128 -3.77 -3.87 12.95
N GLY A 129 -4.73 -3.23 13.62
CA GLY A 129 -4.83 -1.76 13.64
C GLY A 129 -3.63 -1.07 14.28
N GLN A 130 -2.90 -1.77 15.15
CA GLN A 130 -1.68 -1.32 15.82
C GLN A 130 -0.52 -1.08 14.84
N ILE A 131 -0.55 -1.67 13.64
CA ILE A 131 0.48 -1.46 12.62
C ILE A 131 0.59 0.03 12.22
N GLN A 132 -0.49 0.82 12.36
CA GLN A 132 -0.43 2.27 12.17
C GLN A 132 0.62 2.94 13.08
N GLY A 133 0.81 2.42 14.30
CA GLY A 133 1.84 2.90 15.24
C GLY A 133 3.26 2.46 14.89
N PHE A 134 3.46 1.65 13.84
CA PHE A 134 4.80 1.33 13.35
C PHE A 134 5.36 2.39 12.41
N PHE A 135 4.51 3.26 11.85
CA PHE A 135 4.93 4.37 11.04
C PHE A 135 5.11 5.60 11.91
N ASP A 136 6.29 6.23 11.82
CA ASP A 136 6.57 7.52 12.48
C ASP A 136 6.05 8.71 11.65
N ILE A 137 5.29 8.42 10.60
CA ILE A 137 4.65 9.37 9.68
C ILE A 137 3.13 9.14 9.66
N PRO A 138 2.31 10.15 9.29
CA PRO A 138 0.87 9.99 9.18
C PRO A 138 0.50 8.78 8.32
N THR A 139 -0.42 7.96 8.82
CA THR A 139 -0.88 6.73 8.17
C THR A 139 -2.39 6.68 8.18
N ASP A 140 -2.98 6.69 7.00
CA ASP A 140 -4.41 6.56 6.78
C ASP A 140 -4.75 5.10 6.45
N ASN A 141 -5.43 4.40 7.37
CA ASN A 141 -5.93 3.04 7.11
C ASN A 141 -7.42 3.09 6.74
N LEU A 142 -7.72 2.83 5.47
CA LEU A 142 -9.08 2.69 4.96
C LEU A 142 -9.68 1.34 5.34
N PHE A 143 -11.01 1.23 5.26
CA PHE A 143 -11.75 0.00 5.54
C PHE A 143 -12.66 -0.35 4.37
N ALA A 144 -12.59 -1.60 3.88
CA ALA A 144 -13.45 -2.10 2.81
C ALA A 144 -14.84 -2.49 3.30
N ALA A 145 -15.03 -2.61 4.62
CA ALA A 145 -16.29 -3.07 5.23
C ALA A 145 -17.54 -2.34 4.71
N PRO A 146 -17.58 -1.00 4.54
CA PRO A 146 -18.77 -0.32 4.00
C PRO A 146 -19.16 -0.80 2.59
N VAL A 147 -18.17 -1.02 1.73
CA VAL A 147 -18.38 -1.51 0.35
C VAL A 147 -18.86 -2.96 0.37
N MET A 148 -18.22 -3.82 1.18
CA MET A 148 -18.62 -5.22 1.32
C MET A 148 -20.03 -5.37 1.90
N VAL A 149 -20.38 -4.57 2.93
CA VAL A 149 -21.71 -4.59 3.53
C VAL A 149 -22.79 -4.16 2.54
N GLN A 150 -22.50 -3.14 1.73
CA GLN A 150 -23.42 -2.71 0.68
C GLN A 150 -23.65 -3.82 -0.36
N ASP A 151 -22.58 -4.49 -0.79
CA ASP A 151 -22.65 -5.59 -1.76
C ASP A 151 -23.43 -6.79 -1.21
N ILE A 152 -23.15 -7.20 0.04
CA ILE A 152 -23.87 -8.28 0.72
C ILE A 152 -25.37 -7.97 0.83
N LYS A 153 -25.74 -6.74 1.22
CA LYS A 153 -27.15 -6.31 1.30
C LYS A 153 -27.85 -6.29 -0.06
N HIS A 154 -27.10 -6.09 -1.14
CA HIS A 154 -27.65 -6.11 -2.49
C HIS A 154 -27.88 -7.54 -2.99
N LEU A 155 -26.97 -8.46 -2.66
CA LEU A 155 -26.98 -9.83 -3.16
C LEU A 155 -27.82 -10.80 -2.32
N PHE A 156 -28.00 -10.53 -1.02
CA PHE A 156 -28.63 -11.48 -0.09
C PHE A 156 -29.73 -10.83 0.77
N PRO A 157 -30.85 -11.56 1.02
CA PRO A 157 -31.80 -11.19 2.08
C PRO A 157 -31.11 -11.14 3.44
N THR A 158 -31.42 -10.13 4.24
CA THR A 158 -30.73 -9.90 5.53
C THR A 158 -31.47 -10.46 6.76
N ASP A 159 -32.71 -10.92 6.58
CA ASP A 159 -33.60 -11.34 7.68
C ASP A 159 -33.10 -12.58 8.45
N ASN A 160 -32.22 -13.38 7.83
CA ASN A 160 -31.60 -14.56 8.45
C ASN A 160 -30.12 -14.71 8.05
N LEU A 161 -29.39 -13.59 8.04
CA LEU A 161 -27.97 -13.56 7.68
C LEU A 161 -27.08 -13.72 8.93
N MET A 162 -26.09 -14.61 8.86
CA MET A 162 -25.10 -14.81 9.91
C MET A 162 -23.70 -14.48 9.39
N VAL A 163 -23.02 -13.54 10.06
CA VAL A 163 -21.60 -13.24 9.81
C VAL A 163 -20.75 -14.09 10.74
N ILE A 164 -19.85 -14.88 10.19
CA ILE A 164 -19.00 -15.80 10.94
C ILE A 164 -17.56 -15.32 10.86
N SER A 165 -16.90 -15.27 12.02
CA SER A 165 -15.45 -15.12 12.06
C SER A 165 -14.78 -16.50 12.08
N PRO A 166 -13.79 -16.77 11.20
CA PRO A 166 -13.11 -18.05 11.17
C PRO A 166 -12.15 -18.26 12.35
N ASP A 167 -11.78 -17.18 13.04
CA ASP A 167 -10.87 -17.19 14.19
C ASP A 167 -11.15 -16.02 15.14
N VAL A 168 -10.52 -16.04 16.32
CA VAL A 168 -10.71 -15.01 17.35
C VAL A 168 -10.24 -13.62 16.90
N GLY A 169 -9.20 -13.54 16.06
CA GLY A 169 -8.64 -12.29 15.56
C GLY A 169 -9.57 -11.54 14.61
N GLY A 170 -10.44 -12.26 13.89
CA GLY A 170 -11.43 -11.68 13.00
C GLY A 170 -12.72 -11.23 13.69
N VAL A 171 -12.94 -11.52 14.98
CA VAL A 171 -14.24 -11.31 15.65
C VAL A 171 -14.65 -9.85 15.63
N VAL A 172 -13.71 -8.93 15.85
CA VAL A 172 -13.96 -7.48 15.83
C VAL A 172 -14.40 -7.00 14.44
N ARG A 173 -13.92 -7.66 13.37
CA ARG A 173 -14.30 -7.33 11.98
C ARG A 173 -15.66 -7.90 11.59
N ALA A 174 -16.04 -9.02 12.18
CA ALA A 174 -17.31 -9.70 11.94
C ALA A 174 -18.49 -9.09 12.74
N ARG A 175 -18.20 -8.44 13.87
CA ARG A 175 -19.18 -7.81 14.76
C ARG A 175 -19.55 -6.40 14.29
#